data_AF-A0A8S2FG70-F1
#
_entry.id   AF-A0A8S2FG70-F1
#
_cell.length_a   1.000
_cell.length_b   1.000
_cell.length_c   1.000
_cell.angle_alpha   90.00
_cell.angle_beta   90.00
_cell.angle_gamma   90.00
#
_symmetry.space_group_name_H-M   'P 1'
#
loop_
_entity.id
_entity.type
_entity.pdbx_description
1 polymer ?
#
loop_
_entity_poly.entity_id
_entity_poly.type
_entity_poly.pdbx_seq_one_letter_code
_entity_poly.pdbx_strand_id
1 'polypeptide(L)'
;HIDEVLYEMTISISNGAAAVKNFVRDKTYINNLQQVTVQIREHLPVDQSQCVNLRSSNRREDNNDRHITFDKHFPPGTIICFKVSLLQQVQNSIIEIRKNLNEFTDESGASEFQQIINKLTLLDLNRVLYRNSNEEQADGLGIDVYEIPGYGKLVYCGLQGFMSVLEKIRLTNELKHPLCQHLKDGFWCLDYISSRLIKHRGTQAIGQWYEKCFRQLKRLPKHLLPAYFDLIITGSYTVLIEHAWRLMGPFVQKGSTFVRALSMASVILCGLVKDAQLPALSPNLKEPKPIELTDDRTGLKYPLCPTLGAGLPHFAAAVWRNWGRDTFIALRGLMLITGRFDEARYLILGYGQCLRHGLIPNLLGDGRIARYNARDAVWWWLYSIGEYIHMAPHGHEILEDKVSRLYPTHDSQPQPPGLYDQHLYEVIQEALTRHAQSLTYRERGAGYNLDMDMSDEGFNNRIGVDFETGFVYGGNSHNCGTWMDKMGSSAKAGNKGKPGSPRDGSAVELVGLCRATLKWLIKANKEGYYPYDNIKISTSNIH
;
A
#
# COMPACT_ATOMS: atom_id res chain seq x y z
N HIS A 1 -12.89 -35.06 -18.83
CA HIS A 1 -13.39 -36.45 -18.83
C HIS A 1 -14.28 -36.59 -20.03
N ILE A 2 -14.07 -37.61 -20.86
CA ILE A 2 -14.97 -37.89 -21.97
C ILE A 2 -15.97 -38.90 -21.42
N ASP A 3 -17.23 -38.50 -21.38
CA ASP A 3 -18.31 -39.28 -20.77
C ASP A 3 -18.79 -40.35 -21.76
N GLU A 4 -19.06 -39.94 -22.99
CA GLU A 4 -19.58 -40.76 -24.07
C GLU A 4 -19.30 -40.11 -25.44
N VAL A 5 -19.39 -40.92 -26.49
CA VAL A 5 -19.55 -40.43 -27.87
C VAL A 5 -21.04 -40.27 -28.11
N LEU A 6 -21.50 -39.03 -28.26
CA LEU A 6 -22.92 -38.72 -28.50
C LEU A 6 -23.36 -39.27 -29.85
N TYR A 7 -22.54 -39.07 -30.88
CA TYR A 7 -22.74 -39.67 -32.19
C TYR A 7 -21.44 -39.76 -32.98
N GLU A 8 -21.29 -40.85 -33.74
CA GLU A 8 -20.35 -40.96 -34.86
C GLU A 8 -21.16 -41.19 -36.15
N MET A 9 -20.97 -40.29 -37.12
CA MET A 9 -21.71 -40.26 -38.37
C MET A 9 -20.74 -40.35 -39.53
N THR A 10 -20.94 -41.28 -40.46
CA THR A 10 -20.15 -41.36 -41.70
C THR A 10 -21.07 -41.22 -42.90
N ILE A 11 -20.80 -40.22 -43.73
CA ILE A 11 -21.47 -40.04 -45.02
C ILE A 11 -20.72 -40.86 -46.07
N SER A 12 -21.44 -41.73 -46.77
CA SER A 12 -20.92 -42.50 -47.90
C SER A 12 -21.79 -42.27 -49.14
N ILE A 13 -21.13 -42.13 -50.30
CA ILE A 13 -21.81 -41.99 -51.59
C ILE A 13 -21.64 -43.31 -52.35
N SER A 14 -22.74 -44.00 -52.62
CA SER A 14 -22.73 -45.21 -53.45
C SER A 14 -22.18 -44.86 -54.84
N ASN A 15 -21.16 -45.58 -55.33
CA ASN A 15 -20.42 -45.30 -56.58
C ASN A 15 -19.53 -44.03 -56.59
N GLY A 16 -19.29 -43.41 -55.43
CA GLY A 16 -18.30 -42.35 -55.25
C GLY A 16 -18.47 -41.17 -56.22
N ALA A 17 -17.39 -40.75 -56.88
CA ALA A 17 -17.38 -39.61 -57.80
C ALA A 17 -18.30 -39.79 -59.03
N ALA A 18 -18.64 -41.02 -59.43
CA ALA A 18 -19.50 -41.29 -60.57
C ALA A 18 -20.96 -40.90 -60.29
N ALA A 19 -21.44 -41.06 -59.05
CA ALA A 19 -22.80 -40.66 -58.66
C ALA A 19 -22.99 -39.14 -58.70
N VAL A 20 -21.97 -38.38 -58.28
CA VAL A 20 -21.99 -36.91 -58.35
C VAL A 20 -21.93 -36.43 -59.80
N LYS A 21 -21.11 -37.07 -60.65
CA LYS A 21 -21.01 -36.73 -62.09
C LYS A 21 -22.29 -37.04 -62.86
N ASN A 22 -23.04 -38.05 -62.45
CA ASN A 22 -24.27 -38.50 -63.12
C ASN A 22 -25.53 -37.84 -62.55
N PHE A 23 -25.41 -36.85 -61.65
CA PHE A 23 -26.55 -36.12 -61.14
C PHE A 23 -27.18 -35.25 -62.24
N VAL A 24 -28.46 -35.49 -62.53
CA VAL A 24 -29.25 -34.68 -63.47
C VAL A 24 -30.26 -33.87 -62.69
N ARG A 25 -30.12 -32.54 -62.72
CA ARG A 25 -31.06 -31.62 -62.07
C ARG A 25 -32.39 -31.63 -62.81
N ASP A 26 -33.48 -31.82 -62.07
CA ASP A 26 -34.83 -31.73 -62.64
C ASP A 26 -35.18 -30.26 -62.95
N LYS A 27 -35.87 -30.03 -64.07
CA LYS A 27 -36.21 -28.68 -64.54
C LYS A 27 -37.46 -28.11 -63.87
N THR A 28 -38.26 -28.95 -63.22
CA THR A 28 -39.60 -28.61 -62.71
C THR A 28 -39.68 -28.60 -61.18
N TYR A 29 -38.81 -29.34 -60.49
CA TYR A 29 -38.73 -29.33 -59.03
C TYR A 29 -37.30 -29.52 -58.52
N ILE A 30 -37.08 -29.22 -57.24
CA ILE A 30 -35.77 -29.42 -56.58
C ILE A 30 -35.58 -30.91 -56.31
N ASN A 31 -34.55 -31.53 -56.88
CA ASN A 31 -34.19 -32.94 -56.67
C ASN A 31 -32.79 -33.09 -56.03
N ASN A 32 -32.58 -34.18 -55.29
CA ASN A 32 -31.37 -34.43 -54.49
C ASN A 32 -30.56 -35.62 -55.02
N LEU A 33 -29.30 -35.72 -54.60
CA LEU A 33 -28.44 -36.88 -54.85
C LEU A 33 -28.95 -38.10 -54.04
N GLN A 34 -29.56 -39.08 -54.70
CA GLN A 34 -30.18 -40.23 -54.02
C GLN A 34 -29.17 -41.30 -53.55
N GLN A 35 -27.92 -41.24 -53.99
CA GLN A 35 -26.88 -42.22 -53.63
C GLN A 35 -26.11 -41.86 -52.34
N VAL A 36 -26.59 -40.89 -51.55
CA VAL A 36 -25.96 -40.52 -50.27
C VAL A 36 -26.60 -41.33 -49.15
N THR A 37 -25.79 -42.10 -48.45
CA THR A 37 -26.18 -42.81 -47.23
C THR A 37 -25.41 -42.28 -46.04
N VAL A 38 -26.06 -42.14 -44.88
CA VAL A 38 -25.41 -41.76 -43.63
C VAL A 38 -25.53 -42.93 -42.67
N GLN A 39 -24.38 -43.42 -42.20
CA GLN A 39 -24.34 -44.37 -41.09
C GLN A 39 -24.16 -43.58 -39.80
N ILE A 40 -25.09 -43.74 -38.86
CA ILE A 40 -25.09 -43.04 -37.57
C ILE A 40 -25.05 -44.10 -36.47
N ARG A 41 -24.17 -43.90 -35.49
CA ARG A 41 -24.18 -44.63 -34.23
C ARG A 41 -24.20 -43.61 -33.09
N GLU A 42 -25.06 -43.81 -32.10
CA GLU A 42 -25.35 -42.83 -31.04
C GLU A 42 -25.06 -43.42 -29.65
N HIS A 43 -24.79 -42.55 -28.68
CA HIS A 43 -24.62 -42.89 -27.26
C HIS A 43 -23.67 -44.08 -27.01
N LEU A 44 -22.47 -44.00 -27.59
CA LEU A 44 -21.49 -45.06 -27.49
C LEU A 44 -20.52 -44.80 -26.31
N PRO A 45 -20.22 -45.85 -25.52
CA PRO A 45 -19.00 -45.88 -24.73
C PRO A 45 -17.78 -45.66 -25.63
N VAL A 46 -16.78 -44.90 -25.15
CA VAL A 46 -15.66 -44.45 -26.00
C VAL A 46 -14.82 -45.62 -26.53
N ASP A 47 -14.72 -46.72 -25.79
CA ASP A 47 -14.08 -47.98 -26.18
C ASP A 47 -14.80 -48.72 -27.30
N GLN A 48 -16.06 -48.39 -27.56
CA GLN A 48 -16.89 -48.97 -28.62
C GLN A 48 -16.96 -48.10 -29.90
N SER A 49 -16.26 -46.95 -29.91
CA SER A 49 -16.16 -46.11 -31.11
C SER A 49 -15.37 -46.84 -32.19
N GLN A 50 -15.85 -46.74 -33.43
CA GLN A 50 -15.11 -47.20 -34.61
C GLN A 50 -14.12 -46.14 -35.12
N CYS A 51 -14.35 -44.88 -34.77
CA CYS A 51 -13.56 -43.75 -35.24
C CYS A 51 -12.31 -43.49 -34.39
N VAL A 52 -12.41 -43.70 -33.08
CA VAL A 52 -11.37 -43.31 -32.12
C VAL A 52 -11.01 -44.38 -31.11
N ASN A 53 -9.83 -44.24 -30.54
CA ASN A 53 -9.32 -45.05 -29.46
C ASN A 53 -8.76 -44.14 -28.35
N LEU A 54 -9.16 -44.42 -27.11
CA LEU A 54 -8.74 -43.64 -25.95
C LEU A 54 -7.51 -44.28 -25.33
N ARG A 55 -6.36 -43.60 -25.42
CA ARG A 55 -5.15 -44.05 -24.73
C ARG A 55 -5.05 -43.32 -23.39
N SER A 56 -5.15 -44.05 -22.28
CA SER A 56 -4.65 -43.57 -21.00
C SER A 56 -3.13 -43.65 -21.02
N SER A 57 -2.43 -42.53 -20.81
CA SER A 57 -0.98 -42.56 -20.60
C SER A 57 -0.69 -43.36 -19.32
N ASN A 58 -0.08 -44.54 -19.46
CA ASN A 58 0.32 -45.40 -18.33
C ASN A 58 1.60 -44.91 -17.62
N ARG A 59 2.00 -43.65 -17.78
CA ARG A 59 3.16 -43.09 -17.06
C ARG A 59 2.66 -42.44 -15.77
N ARG A 60 3.22 -42.89 -14.64
CA ARG A 60 2.92 -42.42 -13.27
C ARG A 60 3.17 -40.91 -13.02
N GLU A 61 3.50 -40.14 -14.04
CA GLU A 61 3.86 -38.72 -13.95
C GLU A 61 2.98 -37.77 -14.80
N ASP A 62 2.01 -38.25 -15.58
CA ASP A 62 1.25 -37.39 -16.51
C ASP A 62 -0.12 -36.89 -15.94
N ASN A 63 -0.12 -35.63 -15.49
CA ASN A 63 -1.14 -34.56 -15.55
C ASN A 63 -2.65 -34.78 -15.87
N ASN A 64 -3.26 -35.95 -15.66
CA ASN A 64 -4.68 -36.21 -16.01
C ASN A 64 -5.03 -35.96 -17.50
N ASP A 65 -4.04 -35.83 -18.38
CA ASP A 65 -4.24 -35.59 -19.80
C ASP A 65 -4.77 -36.87 -20.48
N ARG A 66 -5.77 -36.71 -21.35
CA ARG A 66 -6.35 -37.82 -22.14
C ARG A 66 -6.07 -37.60 -23.61
N HIS A 67 -5.47 -38.61 -24.25
CA HIS A 67 -5.19 -38.58 -25.67
C HIS A 67 -6.23 -39.40 -26.43
N ILE A 68 -6.89 -38.76 -27.39
CA ILE A 68 -7.77 -39.41 -28.36
C ILE A 68 -6.94 -39.67 -29.62
N THR A 69 -6.85 -40.92 -30.05
CA THR A 69 -6.22 -41.28 -31.33
C THR A 69 -7.30 -41.64 -32.33
N PHE A 70 -7.25 -41.07 -33.53
CA PHE A 70 -8.14 -41.42 -34.64
C PHE A 70 -7.43 -42.50 -35.47
N ASP A 71 -7.65 -43.79 -35.18
CA ASP A 71 -6.76 -44.86 -35.67
C ASP A 71 -7.44 -46.02 -36.43
N LYS A 72 -8.77 -46.04 -36.57
CA LYS A 72 -9.46 -47.21 -37.14
C LYS A 72 -10.36 -46.92 -38.34
N HIS A 73 -11.33 -46.00 -38.27
CA HIS A 73 -12.23 -45.70 -39.40
C HIS A 73 -12.73 -44.25 -39.36
N PHE A 74 -11.94 -43.30 -39.89
CA PHE A 74 -12.32 -41.88 -39.94
C PHE A 74 -12.12 -41.26 -41.34
N PRO A 75 -12.87 -41.73 -42.36
CA PRO A 75 -12.78 -41.19 -43.72
C PRO A 75 -13.29 -39.74 -43.81
N PRO A 76 -12.95 -39.01 -44.89
CA PRO A 76 -13.56 -37.70 -45.18
C PRO A 76 -15.10 -37.80 -45.23
N GLY A 77 -15.80 -36.91 -44.53
CA GLY A 77 -17.25 -36.98 -44.37
C GLY A 77 -17.71 -37.71 -43.10
N THR A 78 -16.79 -38.08 -42.22
CA THR A 78 -17.10 -38.56 -40.87
C THR A 78 -17.10 -37.42 -39.85
N ILE A 79 -18.12 -37.41 -38.97
CA ILE A 79 -18.24 -36.49 -37.84
C ILE A 79 -18.32 -37.33 -36.58
N ILE A 80 -17.62 -36.90 -35.53
CA ILE A 80 -17.75 -37.47 -34.18
C ILE A 80 -18.01 -36.34 -33.19
N CYS A 81 -18.95 -36.56 -32.27
CA CYS A 81 -19.25 -35.63 -31.19
C CYS A 81 -19.03 -36.30 -29.84
N PHE A 82 -18.28 -35.63 -28.97
CA PHE A 82 -17.96 -36.10 -27.63
C PHE A 82 -18.74 -35.28 -26.60
N LYS A 83 -19.30 -35.96 -25.60
CA LYS A 83 -19.70 -35.31 -24.36
C LYS A 83 -18.51 -35.26 -23.42
N VAL A 84 -18.11 -34.05 -23.03
CA VAL A 84 -16.93 -33.84 -22.19
C VAL A 84 -17.34 -33.11 -20.92
N SER A 85 -17.14 -33.77 -19.78
CA SER A 85 -17.32 -33.17 -18.45
C SER A 85 -15.99 -32.94 -17.75
N LEU A 86 -15.96 -31.99 -16.83
CA LEU A 86 -14.82 -31.85 -15.92
C LEU A 86 -14.77 -33.06 -14.98
N LEU A 87 -13.57 -33.44 -14.51
CA LEU A 87 -13.43 -34.49 -13.50
C LEU A 87 -14.20 -34.11 -12.23
N GLN A 88 -14.79 -35.07 -11.51
CA GLN A 88 -15.59 -34.80 -10.31
C GLN A 88 -14.82 -33.97 -9.27
N GLN A 89 -13.52 -34.25 -9.10
CA GLN A 89 -12.66 -33.46 -8.21
C GLN A 89 -12.57 -31.98 -8.63
N VAL A 90 -12.48 -31.71 -9.93
CA VAL A 90 -12.44 -30.35 -10.47
C VAL A 90 -13.80 -29.67 -10.29
N GLN A 91 -14.90 -30.39 -10.53
CA GLN A 91 -16.25 -29.87 -10.29
C GLN A 91 -16.44 -29.46 -8.82
N ASN A 92 -16.03 -30.33 -7.88
CA ASN A 92 -16.09 -30.04 -6.45
C ASN A 92 -15.24 -28.80 -6.10
N SER A 93 -14.03 -28.69 -6.66
CA SER A 93 -13.20 -27.49 -6.46
C SER A 93 -13.82 -26.22 -7.02
N ILE A 94 -14.51 -26.28 -8.16
CA ILE A 94 -15.25 -25.12 -8.71
C ILE A 94 -16.41 -24.72 -7.79
N ILE A 95 -17.14 -25.68 -7.23
CA ILE A 95 -18.23 -25.42 -6.27
C ILE A 95 -17.68 -24.71 -5.04
N GLU A 96 -16.57 -25.18 -4.47
CA GLU A 96 -15.92 -24.54 -3.32
C GLU A 96 -15.42 -23.13 -3.66
N ILE A 97 -14.82 -22.90 -4.83
CA ILE A 97 -14.40 -21.56 -5.27
C ILE A 97 -15.63 -20.64 -5.37
N ARG A 98 -16.72 -21.09 -5.99
CA ARG A 98 -17.95 -20.30 -6.11
C ARG A 98 -18.55 -19.97 -4.75
N LYS A 99 -18.50 -20.91 -3.79
CA LYS A 99 -18.91 -20.66 -2.41
C LYS A 99 -18.10 -19.53 -1.78
N ASN A 100 -16.76 -19.56 -1.92
CA ASN A 100 -15.89 -18.49 -1.43
C ASN A 100 -16.17 -17.16 -2.14
N LEU A 101 -16.42 -17.16 -3.46
CA LEU A 101 -16.75 -15.94 -4.21
C LEU A 101 -18.07 -15.31 -3.75
N ASN A 102 -19.04 -16.13 -3.34
CA ASN A 102 -20.31 -15.64 -2.80
C ASN A 102 -20.15 -14.94 -1.44
N GLU A 103 -19.05 -15.18 -0.71
CA GLU A 103 -18.74 -14.46 0.55
C GLU A 103 -18.48 -12.96 0.31
N PHE A 104 -18.10 -12.56 -0.91
CA PHE A 104 -17.89 -11.15 -1.25
C PHE A 104 -19.18 -10.34 -1.29
N THR A 105 -20.31 -10.99 -1.59
CA THR A 105 -21.64 -10.38 -1.66
C THR A 105 -22.49 -10.68 -0.43
N ASP A 106 -21.90 -11.25 0.63
CA ASP A 106 -22.62 -11.61 1.84
C ASP A 106 -22.93 -10.36 2.70
N GLU A 107 -24.12 -9.81 2.51
CA GLU A 107 -24.62 -8.66 3.28
C GLU A 107 -24.88 -9.00 4.76
N SER A 108 -25.03 -10.27 5.12
CA SER A 108 -25.25 -10.67 6.52
C SER A 108 -24.00 -10.49 7.39
N GLY A 109 -22.82 -10.42 6.76
CA GLY A 109 -21.53 -10.34 7.44
C GLY A 109 -21.15 -11.61 8.21
N ALA A 110 -21.88 -12.71 8.04
CA ALA A 110 -21.69 -13.95 8.77
C ALA A 110 -20.60 -14.84 8.17
N SER A 111 -20.24 -14.65 6.89
CA SER A 111 -19.20 -15.43 6.22
C SER A 111 -17.82 -15.27 6.86
N GLU A 112 -17.00 -16.31 6.70
CA GLU A 112 -15.60 -16.36 7.18
C GLU A 112 -14.82 -15.15 6.66
N PHE A 113 -14.91 -14.85 5.36
CA PHE A 113 -14.25 -13.69 4.77
C PHE A 113 -14.69 -12.37 5.42
N GLN A 114 -15.99 -12.10 5.55
CA GLN A 114 -16.47 -10.83 6.14
C GLN A 114 -16.04 -10.68 7.60
N GLN A 115 -16.05 -11.75 8.38
CA GLN A 115 -15.56 -11.74 9.76
C GLN A 115 -14.06 -11.43 9.86
N ILE A 116 -13.27 -11.88 8.88
CA ILE A 116 -11.84 -11.55 8.78
C ILE A 116 -11.68 -10.09 8.39
N ILE A 117 -12.38 -9.63 7.36
CA ILE A 117 -12.31 -8.25 6.86
C ILE A 117 -12.67 -7.27 7.97
N ASN A 118 -13.73 -7.51 8.74
CA ASN A 118 -14.18 -6.62 9.81
C ASN A 118 -13.16 -6.43 10.97
N LYS A 119 -12.10 -7.25 11.03
CA LYS A 119 -11.01 -7.13 12.01
C LYS A 119 -9.79 -6.41 11.47
N LEU A 120 -9.71 -6.17 10.16
CA LEU A 120 -8.56 -5.51 9.55
C LEU A 120 -8.58 -4.03 9.88
N THR A 121 -7.42 -3.48 10.21
CA THR A 121 -7.22 -2.04 10.37
C THR A 121 -6.74 -1.40 9.07
N LEU A 122 -6.73 -0.06 9.00
CA LEU A 122 -6.10 0.65 7.88
C LEU A 122 -4.60 0.32 7.72
N LEU A 123 -3.91 -0.05 8.81
CA LEU A 123 -2.52 -0.51 8.77
C LEU A 123 -2.38 -1.90 8.16
N ASP A 124 -3.33 -2.80 8.45
CA ASP A 124 -3.36 -4.13 7.82
C ASP A 124 -3.67 -4.01 6.32
N LEU A 125 -4.57 -3.09 5.95
CA LEU A 125 -4.93 -2.81 4.56
C LEU A 125 -3.76 -2.23 3.76
N ASN A 126 -2.88 -1.41 4.36
CA ASN A 126 -1.62 -1.00 3.72
C ASN A 126 -0.84 -2.24 3.24
N ARG A 127 -0.74 -3.26 4.10
CA ARG A 127 -0.01 -4.50 3.82
C ARG A 127 -0.71 -5.39 2.81
N VAL A 128 -2.02 -5.57 2.92
CA VAL A 128 -2.80 -6.40 2.00
C VAL A 128 -2.80 -5.81 0.59
N LEU A 129 -3.02 -4.50 0.47
CA LEU A 129 -3.28 -3.84 -0.82
C LEU A 129 -2.02 -3.29 -1.48
N TYR A 130 -1.09 -2.69 -0.74
CA TYR A 130 -0.02 -1.86 -1.30
C TYR A 130 1.37 -2.42 -1.00
N ARG A 131 2.14 -1.80 -0.11
CA ARG A 131 3.58 -2.05 0.15
C ARG A 131 4.45 -2.01 -1.10
N ASN A 132 5.32 -1.01 -1.19
CA ASN A 132 6.37 -1.07 -2.19
C ASN A 132 7.55 -1.96 -1.73
N SER A 133 8.48 -2.21 -2.65
CA SER A 133 9.70 -3.00 -2.44
C SER A 133 10.48 -2.61 -1.17
N ASN A 134 10.79 -1.32 -1.00
CA ASN A 134 11.58 -0.83 0.13
C ASN A 134 10.85 -1.04 1.47
N GLU A 135 9.53 -0.85 1.48
CA GLU A 135 8.72 -1.09 2.68
C GLU A 135 8.71 -2.57 3.06
N GLU A 136 8.45 -3.45 2.10
CA GLU A 136 8.37 -4.90 2.34
C GLU A 136 9.72 -5.49 2.78
N GLN A 137 10.81 -5.04 2.16
CA GLN A 137 12.17 -5.49 2.52
C GLN A 137 12.57 -5.05 3.93
N ALA A 138 12.08 -3.89 4.40
CA ALA A 138 12.33 -3.40 5.76
C ALA A 138 11.83 -4.36 6.86
N ASP A 139 10.91 -5.28 6.55
CA ASP A 139 10.46 -6.28 7.52
C ASP A 139 11.53 -7.35 7.84
N GLY A 140 12.57 -7.47 7.00
CA GLY A 140 13.69 -8.41 7.16
C GLY A 140 13.35 -9.86 6.78
N LEU A 141 12.29 -10.07 5.99
CA LEU A 141 11.76 -11.41 5.66
C LEU A 141 12.19 -11.94 4.28
N GLY A 142 13.02 -11.19 3.55
CA GLY A 142 13.48 -11.53 2.20
C GLY A 142 12.37 -11.53 1.16
N ILE A 143 11.28 -10.80 1.41
CA ILE A 143 10.15 -10.65 0.47
C ILE A 143 10.32 -9.33 -0.28
N ASP A 144 10.11 -9.37 -1.59
CA ASP A 144 10.13 -8.22 -2.48
C ASP A 144 8.86 -8.18 -3.34
N VAL A 145 8.69 -7.13 -4.14
CA VAL A 145 7.67 -7.05 -5.18
C VAL A 145 7.76 -8.25 -6.13
N TYR A 146 6.61 -8.81 -6.50
CA TYR A 146 6.58 -9.95 -7.39
C TYR A 146 7.08 -9.57 -8.79
N GLU A 147 7.90 -10.42 -9.39
CA GLU A 147 8.36 -10.26 -10.76
C GLU A 147 7.66 -11.27 -11.66
N ILE A 148 6.93 -10.77 -12.66
CA ILE A 148 6.26 -11.61 -13.65
C ILE A 148 7.23 -11.81 -14.82
N PRO A 149 7.64 -13.06 -15.12
CA PRO A 149 8.51 -13.34 -16.26
C PRO A 149 7.95 -12.77 -17.56
N GLY A 150 8.78 -12.05 -18.32
CA GLY A 150 8.38 -11.40 -19.58
C GLY A 150 7.54 -10.13 -19.45
N TYR A 151 7.26 -9.66 -18.22
CA TYR A 151 6.59 -8.38 -17.95
C TYR A 151 7.44 -7.47 -17.07
N GLY A 152 7.98 -7.99 -15.97
CA GLY A 152 8.80 -7.25 -15.00
C GLY A 152 8.18 -7.18 -13.60
N LYS A 153 8.77 -6.32 -12.76
CA LYS A 153 8.35 -6.14 -11.36
C LYS A 153 7.01 -5.41 -11.25
N LEU A 154 6.16 -5.88 -10.33
CA LEU A 154 4.98 -5.14 -9.91
C LEU A 154 5.36 -3.87 -9.14
N VAL A 155 4.48 -2.87 -9.17
CA VAL A 155 4.66 -1.61 -8.42
C VAL A 155 4.49 -1.83 -6.91
N TYR A 156 3.58 -2.73 -6.55
CA TYR A 156 3.22 -3.05 -5.17
C TYR A 156 3.30 -4.57 -4.95
N CYS A 157 3.67 -4.98 -3.73
CA CYS A 157 3.65 -6.37 -3.29
C CYS A 157 2.21 -6.88 -3.09
N GLY A 158 1.31 -5.98 -2.70
CA GLY A 158 -0.09 -6.26 -2.42
C GLY A 158 -0.98 -6.38 -3.66
N LEU A 159 -2.28 -6.56 -3.40
CA LEU A 159 -3.27 -6.83 -4.44
C LEU A 159 -3.35 -5.71 -5.49
N GLN A 160 -3.05 -4.45 -5.12
CA GLN A 160 -2.99 -3.34 -6.08
C GLN A 160 -1.99 -3.62 -7.21
N GLY A 161 -0.86 -4.27 -6.91
CA GLY A 161 0.14 -4.63 -7.91
C GLY A 161 -0.44 -5.53 -8.98
N PHE A 162 -1.16 -6.57 -8.57
CA PHE A 162 -1.84 -7.49 -9.50
C PHE A 162 -3.02 -6.81 -10.19
N MET A 163 -3.84 -6.04 -9.47
CA MET A 163 -5.01 -5.35 -10.03
C MET A 163 -4.64 -4.37 -11.15
N SER A 164 -3.52 -3.67 -11.01
CA SER A 164 -3.03 -2.71 -12.03
C SER A 164 -2.64 -3.39 -13.34
N VAL A 165 -2.29 -4.68 -13.29
CA VAL A 165 -2.01 -5.52 -14.47
C VAL A 165 -3.30 -6.14 -14.99
N LEU A 166 -4.10 -6.74 -14.10
CA LEU A 166 -5.35 -7.41 -14.45
C LEU A 166 -6.38 -6.48 -15.09
N GLU A 167 -6.43 -5.21 -14.68
CA GLU A 167 -7.32 -4.19 -15.28
C GLU A 167 -7.10 -4.08 -16.79
N LYS A 168 -5.83 -4.03 -17.24
CA LYS A 168 -5.49 -3.95 -18.67
C LYS A 168 -5.87 -5.23 -19.42
N ILE A 169 -5.59 -6.40 -18.80
CA ILE A 169 -5.91 -7.71 -19.39
C ILE A 169 -7.42 -7.87 -19.57
N ARG A 170 -8.23 -7.47 -18.58
CA ARG A 170 -9.69 -7.61 -18.61
C ARG A 170 -10.33 -6.80 -19.73
N LEU A 171 -9.86 -5.58 -19.98
CA LEU A 171 -10.43 -4.70 -21.01
C LEU A 171 -10.38 -5.31 -22.41
N THR A 172 -9.35 -6.11 -22.71
CA THR A 172 -9.12 -6.70 -24.04
C THR A 172 -9.23 -8.23 -24.06
N ASN A 173 -9.49 -8.86 -22.91
CA ASN A 173 -9.44 -10.32 -22.72
C ASN A 173 -8.12 -10.93 -23.24
N GLU A 174 -6.98 -10.30 -22.93
CA GLU A 174 -5.67 -10.67 -23.46
C GLU A 174 -5.08 -11.92 -22.78
N LEU A 175 -5.57 -13.10 -23.15
CA LEU A 175 -5.13 -14.39 -22.60
C LEU A 175 -3.66 -14.76 -22.90
N LYS A 176 -3.00 -13.99 -23.78
CA LYS A 176 -1.58 -14.10 -24.14
C LYS A 176 -0.66 -13.23 -23.28
N HIS A 177 -1.22 -12.38 -22.41
CA HIS A 177 -0.42 -11.53 -21.53
C HIS A 177 0.53 -12.38 -20.66
N PRO A 178 1.76 -11.93 -20.38
CA PRO A 178 2.74 -12.72 -19.63
C PRO A 178 2.22 -13.25 -18.27
N LEU A 179 1.43 -12.44 -17.55
CA LEU A 179 0.76 -12.90 -16.31
C LEU A 179 -0.15 -14.12 -16.54
N CYS A 180 -0.96 -14.12 -17.60
CA CYS A 180 -1.85 -15.24 -17.90
C CYS A 180 -1.08 -16.50 -18.27
N GLN A 181 0.04 -16.36 -18.98
CA GLN A 181 0.92 -17.49 -19.30
C GLN A 181 1.60 -18.01 -18.03
N HIS A 182 2.15 -17.12 -17.22
CA HIS A 182 2.81 -17.46 -15.97
C HIS A 182 1.91 -18.19 -14.97
N LEU A 183 0.63 -17.79 -14.89
CA LEU A 183 -0.39 -18.50 -14.09
C LEU A 183 -0.70 -19.91 -14.61
N LYS A 184 -0.52 -20.18 -15.91
CA LYS A 184 -0.64 -21.53 -16.49
C LYS A 184 0.63 -22.36 -16.26
N ASP A 185 1.78 -21.70 -16.20
CA ASP A 185 3.08 -22.35 -16.06
C ASP A 185 3.28 -22.88 -14.64
N GLY A 186 2.83 -22.13 -13.62
CA GLY A 186 2.85 -22.60 -12.24
C GLY A 186 2.08 -21.74 -11.25
N PHE A 187 2.19 -22.10 -9.96
CA PHE A 187 1.35 -21.55 -8.89
C PHE A 187 2.05 -20.51 -8.01
N TRP A 188 3.24 -20.06 -8.42
CA TRP A 188 4.09 -19.18 -7.61
C TRP A 188 3.42 -17.85 -7.23
N CYS A 189 2.60 -17.26 -8.13
CA CYS A 189 1.84 -16.05 -7.80
C CYS A 189 0.85 -16.30 -6.64
N LEU A 190 0.19 -17.46 -6.63
CA LEU A 190 -0.79 -17.81 -5.61
C LEU A 190 -0.10 -17.96 -4.25
N ASP A 191 1.01 -18.69 -4.24
CA ASP A 191 1.82 -18.94 -3.04
C ASP A 191 2.44 -17.65 -2.50
N TYR A 192 2.88 -16.76 -3.39
CA TYR A 192 3.40 -15.45 -2.99
C TYR A 192 2.36 -14.62 -2.23
N ILE A 193 1.12 -14.52 -2.76
CA ILE A 193 0.07 -13.70 -2.15
C ILE A 193 -0.28 -14.19 -0.75
N SER A 194 -0.53 -15.50 -0.58
CA SER A 194 -0.90 -16.04 0.74
C SER A 194 0.27 -16.03 1.72
N SER A 195 1.45 -16.50 1.30
CA SER A 195 2.61 -16.65 2.18
C SER A 195 3.13 -15.32 2.70
N ARG A 196 3.04 -14.25 1.90
CA ARG A 196 3.39 -12.89 2.35
C ARG A 196 2.52 -12.46 3.53
N LEU A 197 1.22 -12.67 3.45
CA LEU A 197 0.25 -12.22 4.45
C LEU A 197 0.25 -13.07 5.73
N ILE A 198 0.49 -14.38 5.60
CA ILE A 198 0.51 -15.32 6.75
C ILE A 198 1.61 -14.98 7.75
N LYS A 199 2.72 -14.37 7.31
CA LYS A 199 3.86 -14.02 8.17
C LYS A 199 3.59 -12.89 9.17
N HIS A 200 2.45 -12.21 9.08
CA HIS A 200 2.13 -11.07 9.94
C HIS A 200 0.84 -11.28 10.69
N ARG A 201 0.87 -11.07 12.00
CA ARG A 201 -0.26 -11.31 12.92
C ARG A 201 -1.57 -10.66 12.45
N GLY A 202 -1.53 -9.39 12.03
CA GLY A 202 -2.71 -8.65 11.59
C GLY A 202 -3.32 -9.13 10.27
N THR A 203 -2.51 -9.70 9.38
CA THR A 203 -2.96 -10.21 8.07
C THR A 203 -2.96 -11.74 7.96
N GLN A 204 -2.67 -12.44 9.06
CA GLN A 204 -2.51 -13.89 9.04
C GLN A 204 -3.80 -14.60 8.62
N ALA A 205 -4.93 -14.18 9.19
CA ALA A 205 -6.23 -14.78 8.90
C ALA A 205 -6.64 -14.63 7.42
N ILE A 206 -6.46 -13.44 6.83
CA ILE A 206 -6.76 -13.23 5.40
C ILE A 206 -5.77 -13.99 4.51
N GLY A 207 -4.50 -14.11 4.91
CA GLY A 207 -3.52 -14.94 4.22
C GLY A 207 -3.90 -16.43 4.20
N GLN A 208 -4.39 -16.97 5.32
CA GLN A 208 -4.89 -18.33 5.44
C GLN A 208 -6.16 -18.55 4.59
N TRP A 209 -7.05 -17.55 4.54
CA TRP A 209 -8.22 -17.58 3.66
C TRP A 209 -7.80 -17.66 2.18
N TYR A 210 -6.84 -16.84 1.74
CA TYR A 210 -6.29 -16.92 0.39
C TYR A 210 -5.64 -18.28 0.12
N GLU A 211 -4.86 -18.81 1.06
CA GLU A 211 -4.24 -20.13 0.91
C GLU A 211 -5.29 -21.23 0.71
N LYS A 212 -6.36 -21.23 1.52
CA LYS A 212 -7.49 -22.17 1.40
C LYS A 212 -8.19 -22.05 0.05
N CYS A 213 -8.44 -20.82 -0.42
CA CYS A 213 -9.09 -20.56 -1.70
C CYS A 213 -8.18 -21.00 -2.88
N PHE A 214 -6.90 -20.62 -2.85
CA PHE A 214 -5.94 -20.98 -3.89
C PHE A 214 -5.63 -22.48 -3.93
N ARG A 215 -5.73 -23.21 -2.82
CA ARG A 215 -5.61 -24.67 -2.80
C ARG A 215 -6.66 -25.34 -3.70
N GLN A 216 -7.86 -24.77 -3.81
CA GLN A 216 -8.88 -25.24 -4.76
C GLN A 216 -8.54 -24.80 -6.19
N LEU A 217 -8.07 -23.57 -6.36
CA LEU A 217 -7.67 -23.04 -7.66
C LEU A 217 -6.57 -23.89 -8.33
N LYS A 218 -5.56 -24.33 -7.57
CA LYS A 218 -4.47 -25.19 -8.06
C LYS A 218 -4.92 -26.53 -8.64
N ARG A 219 -6.16 -26.97 -8.36
CA ARG A 219 -6.74 -28.22 -8.88
C ARG A 219 -7.44 -28.03 -10.22
N LEU A 220 -7.64 -26.78 -10.67
CA LEU A 220 -8.30 -26.50 -11.93
C LEU A 220 -7.37 -26.77 -13.12
N PRO A 221 -7.92 -27.10 -14.30
CA PRO A 221 -7.18 -27.09 -15.56
C PRO A 221 -6.48 -25.75 -15.78
N LYS A 222 -5.23 -25.79 -16.25
CA LYS A 222 -4.36 -24.61 -16.40
C LYS A 222 -5.02 -23.46 -17.16
N HIS A 223 -5.78 -23.75 -18.21
CA HIS A 223 -6.43 -22.75 -19.04
C HIS A 223 -7.53 -21.94 -18.30
N LEU A 224 -8.09 -22.47 -17.21
CA LEU A 224 -9.08 -21.77 -16.38
C LEU A 224 -8.44 -20.90 -15.29
N LEU A 225 -7.17 -21.14 -14.95
CA LEU A 225 -6.50 -20.45 -13.84
C LEU A 225 -6.53 -18.92 -13.94
N PRO A 226 -6.22 -18.29 -15.10
CA PRO A 226 -6.20 -16.83 -15.17
C PRO A 226 -7.56 -16.19 -14.85
N ALA A 227 -8.65 -16.78 -15.34
CA ALA A 227 -10.00 -16.25 -15.14
C ALA A 227 -10.44 -16.36 -13.68
N TYR A 228 -10.26 -17.53 -13.05
CA TYR A 228 -10.63 -17.70 -11.63
C TYR A 228 -9.69 -16.96 -10.68
N PHE A 229 -8.41 -16.82 -11.03
CA PHE A 229 -7.48 -15.96 -10.29
C PHE A 229 -7.98 -14.51 -10.29
N ASP A 230 -8.30 -13.97 -11.47
CA ASP A 230 -8.82 -12.61 -11.61
C ASP A 230 -10.12 -12.38 -10.81
N LEU A 231 -11.06 -13.34 -10.84
CA LEU A 231 -12.28 -13.26 -10.04
C LEU A 231 -12.00 -13.17 -8.53
N ILE A 232 -11.08 -13.98 -8.01
CA ILE A 232 -10.72 -13.98 -6.59
C ILE A 232 -10.02 -12.67 -6.21
N ILE A 233 -9.04 -12.23 -6.99
CA ILE A 233 -8.29 -11.00 -6.70
C ILE A 233 -9.19 -9.77 -6.80
N THR A 234 -9.99 -9.66 -7.86
CA THR A 234 -10.88 -8.51 -8.08
C THR A 234 -11.99 -8.43 -7.04
N GLY A 235 -12.65 -9.57 -6.75
CA GLY A 235 -13.71 -9.60 -5.75
C GLY A 235 -13.19 -9.22 -4.36
N SER A 236 -12.11 -9.86 -3.92
CA SER A 236 -11.52 -9.55 -2.61
C SER A 236 -10.96 -8.13 -2.52
N TYR A 237 -10.29 -7.63 -3.57
CA TYR A 237 -9.79 -6.25 -3.63
C TYR A 237 -10.92 -5.23 -3.49
N THR A 238 -12.05 -5.44 -4.16
CA THR A 238 -13.20 -4.52 -4.10
C THR A 238 -13.74 -4.42 -2.67
N VAL A 239 -13.95 -5.56 -2.00
CA VAL A 239 -14.42 -5.59 -0.61
C VAL A 239 -13.41 -4.94 0.35
N LEU A 240 -12.11 -5.15 0.13
CA LEU A 240 -11.04 -4.55 0.94
C LEU A 240 -10.98 -3.03 0.81
N ILE A 241 -11.15 -2.49 -0.40
CA ILE A 241 -11.19 -1.04 -0.65
C ILE A 241 -12.44 -0.42 0.00
N GLU A 242 -13.61 -1.05 -0.15
CA GLU A 242 -14.83 -0.60 0.51
C GLU A 242 -14.71 -0.63 2.03
N HIS A 243 -14.06 -1.67 2.58
CA HIS A 243 -13.75 -1.73 3.99
C HIS A 243 -12.81 -0.60 4.44
N ALA A 244 -11.78 -0.27 3.65
CA ALA A 244 -10.91 0.88 3.92
C ALA A 244 -11.71 2.17 4.06
N TRP A 245 -12.64 2.44 3.13
CA TRP A 245 -13.48 3.64 3.19
C TRP A 245 -14.46 3.64 4.36
N ARG A 246 -15.00 2.47 4.75
CA ARG A 246 -15.86 2.34 5.94
C ARG A 246 -15.13 2.67 7.24
N LEU A 247 -13.83 2.36 7.33
CA LEU A 247 -13.01 2.72 8.49
C LEU A 247 -12.66 4.21 8.55
N MET A 248 -12.74 4.93 7.43
CA MET A 248 -12.38 6.34 7.37
C MET A 248 -13.49 7.26 7.85
N GLY A 249 -13.15 8.53 8.11
CA GLY A 249 -14.09 9.56 8.56
C GLY A 249 -15.25 9.85 7.58
N PRO A 250 -16.31 10.54 8.05
CA PRO A 250 -17.54 10.78 7.28
C PRO A 250 -17.33 11.48 5.93
N PHE A 251 -16.30 12.34 5.82
CA PHE A 251 -15.96 13.04 4.59
C PHE A 251 -15.60 12.06 3.45
N VAL A 252 -14.92 10.96 3.78
CA VAL A 252 -14.56 9.91 2.82
C VAL A 252 -15.76 9.00 2.56
N GLN A 253 -16.44 8.54 3.61
CA GLN A 253 -17.58 7.63 3.49
C GLN A 253 -18.69 8.22 2.60
N LYS A 254 -18.97 9.52 2.76
CA LYS A 254 -19.99 10.25 1.98
C LYS A 254 -19.42 10.98 0.76
N GLY A 255 -18.11 10.85 0.53
CA GLY A 255 -17.40 11.51 -0.55
C GLY A 255 -17.66 10.88 -1.92
N SER A 256 -17.30 11.60 -2.98
CA SER A 256 -17.33 11.09 -4.35
C SER A 256 -16.29 10.00 -4.56
N THR A 257 -16.39 9.30 -5.70
CA THR A 257 -15.36 8.32 -6.12
C THR A 257 -13.97 8.93 -6.17
N PHE A 258 -13.84 10.20 -6.55
CA PHE A 258 -12.56 10.91 -6.56
C PHE A 258 -12.00 11.14 -5.15
N VAL A 259 -12.84 11.57 -4.21
CA VAL A 259 -12.45 11.75 -2.80
C VAL A 259 -12.00 10.42 -2.20
N ARG A 260 -12.76 9.36 -2.46
CA ARG A 260 -12.45 7.99 -2.03
C ARG A 260 -11.16 7.45 -2.65
N ALA A 261 -10.89 7.76 -3.92
CA ALA A 261 -9.62 7.41 -4.55
C ALA A 261 -8.44 8.16 -3.91
N LEU A 262 -8.58 9.47 -3.68
CA LEU A 262 -7.56 10.28 -2.99
C LEU A 262 -7.31 9.83 -1.56
N SER A 263 -8.37 9.44 -0.83
CA SER A 263 -8.23 9.02 0.57
C SER A 263 -7.39 7.75 0.72
N MET A 264 -7.31 6.90 -0.32
CA MET A 264 -6.41 5.74 -0.30
C MET A 264 -4.93 6.12 -0.19
N ALA A 265 -4.55 7.36 -0.52
CA ALA A 265 -3.20 7.87 -0.24
C ALA A 265 -2.84 7.76 1.25
N SER A 266 -3.84 7.89 2.15
CA SER A 266 -3.65 7.64 3.58
C SER A 266 -3.18 6.22 3.88
N VAL A 267 -3.75 5.23 3.19
CA VAL A 267 -3.42 3.81 3.38
C VAL A 267 -2.11 3.49 2.67
N ILE A 268 -1.82 4.13 1.54
CA ILE A 268 -0.59 3.92 0.78
C ILE A 268 0.63 4.43 1.56
N LEU A 269 0.56 5.66 2.10
CA LEU A 269 1.72 6.34 2.66
C LEU A 269 1.93 6.08 4.15
N CYS A 270 0.88 5.67 4.89
CA CYS A 270 0.99 5.37 6.31
C CYS A 270 0.95 3.87 6.57
N GLY A 271 1.98 3.36 7.22
CA GLY A 271 2.13 1.95 7.51
C GLY A 271 3.19 1.70 8.57
N LEU A 272 3.33 0.43 8.95
CA LEU A 272 4.34 -0.05 9.87
C LEU A 272 5.61 -0.41 9.07
N VAL A 273 6.72 0.27 9.34
CA VAL A 273 8.01 0.07 8.68
C VAL A 273 9.11 -0.06 9.75
N LYS A 274 9.66 -1.25 9.90
CA LYS A 274 10.53 -1.60 11.05
C LYS A 274 11.83 -0.80 11.11
N ASP A 275 12.40 -0.42 9.97
CA ASP A 275 13.67 0.33 9.91
C ASP A 275 13.47 1.86 9.88
N ALA A 276 12.22 2.32 9.99
CA ALA A 276 11.85 3.73 9.87
C ALA A 276 10.84 4.12 10.95
N GLN A 277 11.24 3.94 12.21
CA GLN A 277 10.38 4.13 13.38
C GLN A 277 10.39 5.59 13.88
N LEU A 278 9.35 5.94 14.65
CA LEU A 278 9.39 7.10 15.54
C LEU A 278 10.25 6.77 16.77
N PRO A 279 10.81 7.78 17.47
CA PRO A 279 11.34 7.56 18.81
C PRO A 279 10.27 6.93 19.72
N ALA A 280 10.68 6.02 20.61
CA ALA A 280 9.77 5.34 21.52
C ALA A 280 8.97 6.36 22.36
N LEU A 281 7.65 6.36 22.20
CA LEU A 281 6.76 7.28 22.92
C LEU A 281 6.85 7.08 24.44
N SER A 282 6.32 8.05 25.22
CA SER A 282 6.32 7.95 26.67
C SER A 282 5.60 6.68 27.17
N PRO A 283 6.17 5.96 28.15
CA PRO A 283 5.48 4.84 28.80
C PRO A 283 4.22 5.29 29.56
N ASN A 284 4.18 6.58 29.95
CA ASN A 284 3.08 7.23 30.66
C ASN A 284 2.01 7.81 29.73
N LEU A 285 2.03 7.44 28.45
CA LEU A 285 1.03 7.88 27.49
C LEU A 285 -0.35 7.33 27.84
N LYS A 286 -1.39 8.18 27.74
CA LYS A 286 -2.79 7.76 27.86
C LYS A 286 -3.17 6.82 26.71
N GLU A 287 -4.11 5.92 26.97
CA GLU A 287 -4.70 5.08 25.92
C GLU A 287 -5.36 5.92 24.81
N PRO A 288 -5.34 5.46 23.55
CA PRO A 288 -4.72 4.22 23.09
C PRO A 288 -3.18 4.33 22.99
N LYS A 289 -2.50 3.21 23.23
CA LYS A 289 -1.04 3.05 23.03
C LYS A 289 -0.70 2.46 21.65
N PRO A 290 0.51 2.73 21.13
CA PRO A 290 1.00 2.06 19.92
C PRO A 290 0.99 0.54 20.03
N ILE A 291 0.95 -0.12 18.88
CA ILE A 291 0.98 -1.59 18.80
C ILE A 291 2.30 -2.10 19.39
N GLU A 292 2.20 -3.06 20.32
CA GLU A 292 3.36 -3.75 20.88
C GLU A 292 3.64 -5.03 20.08
N LEU A 293 4.87 -5.16 19.56
CA LEU A 293 5.34 -6.36 18.89
C LEU A 293 6.36 -7.09 19.76
N THR A 294 6.41 -8.40 19.63
CA THR A 294 7.46 -9.24 20.22
C THR A 294 8.45 -9.60 19.12
N ASP A 295 9.73 -9.38 19.38
CA ASP A 295 10.79 -9.88 18.52
C ASP A 295 10.93 -11.40 18.71
N ASP A 296 10.70 -12.19 17.66
CA ASP A 296 10.70 -13.65 17.74
C ASP A 296 12.07 -14.26 18.11
N ARG A 297 13.17 -13.53 17.89
CA ARG A 297 14.53 -14.01 18.18
C ARG A 297 14.95 -13.73 19.62
N THR A 298 14.56 -12.58 20.15
CA THR A 298 14.99 -12.10 21.47
C THR A 298 13.90 -12.20 22.54
N GLY A 299 12.64 -12.38 22.14
CA GLY A 299 11.48 -12.35 23.03
C GLY A 299 11.15 -10.95 23.58
N LEU A 300 11.91 -9.93 23.18
CA LEU A 300 11.74 -8.56 23.68
C LEU A 300 10.53 -7.91 23.02
N LYS A 301 9.74 -7.23 23.85
CA LYS A 301 8.63 -6.43 23.38
C LYS A 301 9.07 -5.02 23.05
N TYR A 302 8.60 -4.48 21.93
CA TYR A 302 8.86 -3.11 21.53
C TYR A 302 7.60 -2.48 20.92
N PRO A 303 7.33 -1.19 21.21
CA PRO A 303 6.25 -0.47 20.55
C PRO A 303 6.65 -0.20 19.10
N LEU A 304 5.74 -0.46 18.16
CA LEU A 304 5.87 -0.08 16.77
C LEU A 304 4.81 0.96 16.42
N CYS A 305 5.26 2.19 16.21
CA CYS A 305 4.39 3.27 15.78
C CYS A 305 4.26 3.27 14.26
N PRO A 306 3.06 3.53 13.72
CA PRO A 306 2.91 3.79 12.30
C PRO A 306 3.59 5.09 11.91
N THR A 307 4.20 5.10 10.73
CA THR A 307 4.90 6.26 10.18
C THR A 307 4.36 6.64 8.81
N LEU A 308 4.49 7.92 8.46
CA LEU A 308 4.00 8.49 7.21
C LEU A 308 5.18 8.76 6.28
N GLY A 309 5.24 8.02 5.17
CA GLY A 309 6.25 8.24 4.13
C GLY A 309 5.94 9.48 3.30
N ALA A 310 6.96 10.24 2.91
CA ALA A 310 6.80 11.42 2.06
C ALA A 310 6.44 11.07 0.60
N GLY A 311 6.73 9.83 0.17
CA GLY A 311 6.40 9.37 -1.16
C GLY A 311 7.03 8.02 -1.49
N LEU A 312 6.39 7.27 -2.40
CA LEU A 312 6.88 5.97 -2.84
C LEU A 312 7.55 6.07 -4.22
N PRO A 313 8.60 5.28 -4.51
CA PRO A 313 9.28 4.35 -3.60
C PRO A 313 10.43 5.01 -2.81
N HIS A 314 10.86 6.21 -3.20
CA HIS A 314 12.14 6.79 -2.77
C HIS A 314 12.18 7.22 -1.29
N PHE A 315 11.04 7.57 -0.70
CA PHE A 315 10.91 8.06 0.68
C PHE A 315 10.04 7.13 1.52
N ALA A 316 10.31 5.82 1.38
CA ALA A 316 9.43 4.79 1.91
C ALA A 316 10.01 3.98 3.07
N ALA A 317 11.31 3.93 3.24
CA ALA A 317 11.96 3.11 4.26
C ALA A 317 13.25 3.76 4.76
N ALA A 318 13.83 3.15 5.80
CA ALA A 318 15.03 3.60 6.47
C ALA A 318 14.96 5.10 6.86
N VAL A 319 16.10 5.76 6.83
CA VAL A 319 16.24 7.17 7.24
C VAL A 319 15.37 8.10 6.38
N TRP A 320 15.10 7.75 5.12
CA TRP A 320 14.44 8.61 4.14
C TRP A 320 12.92 8.62 4.21
N ARG A 321 12.30 7.84 5.10
CA ARG A 321 10.83 7.78 5.20
C ARG A 321 10.23 9.02 5.86
N ASN A 322 10.80 9.41 7.00
CA ASN A 322 10.18 10.32 7.94
C ASN A 322 10.72 11.74 7.78
N TRP A 323 9.91 12.59 7.13
CA TRP A 323 10.20 14.01 6.95
C TRP A 323 9.18 14.86 7.70
N GLY A 324 9.63 15.68 8.66
CA GLY A 324 8.76 16.47 9.54
C GLY A 324 7.90 17.46 8.76
N ARG A 325 8.50 18.16 7.80
CA ARG A 325 7.78 19.06 6.89
C ARG A 325 6.64 18.34 6.17
N ASP A 326 6.94 17.29 5.42
CA ASP A 326 5.98 16.53 4.62
C ASP A 326 4.90 15.89 5.52
N THR A 327 5.31 15.35 6.66
CA THR A 327 4.40 14.74 7.64
C THR A 327 3.35 15.75 8.08
N PHE A 328 3.75 16.95 8.51
CA PHE A 328 2.83 17.93 9.08
C PHE A 328 2.10 18.79 8.04
N ILE A 329 2.56 18.83 6.79
CA ILE A 329 1.73 19.31 5.68
C ILE A 329 0.62 18.29 5.38
N ALA A 330 0.96 17.00 5.33
CA ALA A 330 0.04 15.93 4.92
C ALA A 330 -0.91 15.47 6.04
N LEU A 331 -0.57 15.70 7.33
CA LEU A 331 -1.28 15.16 8.49
C LEU A 331 -2.78 15.46 8.46
N ARG A 332 -3.18 16.69 8.11
CA ARG A 332 -4.60 17.06 8.01
C ARG A 332 -5.34 16.24 6.95
N GLY A 333 -4.76 16.13 5.76
CA GLY A 333 -5.37 15.44 4.62
C GLY A 333 -5.40 13.93 4.76
N LEU A 334 -4.29 13.35 5.21
CA LEU A 334 -4.09 11.91 5.23
C LEU A 334 -4.43 11.26 6.57
N MET A 335 -4.50 12.02 7.68
CA MET A 335 -4.87 11.46 8.99
C MET A 335 -6.17 12.05 9.53
N LEU A 336 -6.28 13.38 9.63
CA LEU A 336 -7.44 13.98 10.31
C LEU A 336 -8.73 13.82 9.50
N ILE A 337 -8.71 14.14 8.21
CA ILE A 337 -9.88 13.99 7.32
C ILE A 337 -10.29 12.51 7.17
N THR A 338 -9.32 11.60 7.19
CA THR A 338 -9.57 10.16 7.11
C THR A 338 -9.91 9.53 8.46
N GLY A 339 -9.91 10.29 9.56
CA GLY A 339 -10.31 9.81 10.90
C GLY A 339 -9.23 9.04 11.67
N ARG A 340 -7.97 9.09 11.23
CA ARG A 340 -6.82 8.39 11.84
C ARG A 340 -6.18 9.22 12.96
N PHE A 341 -7.00 9.55 13.97
CA PHE A 341 -6.59 10.46 15.05
C PHE A 341 -5.51 9.84 15.94
N ASP A 342 -5.54 8.55 16.21
CA ASP A 342 -4.54 7.89 17.04
C ASP A 342 -3.16 7.94 16.37
N GLU A 343 -3.08 7.63 15.08
CA GLU A 343 -1.84 7.73 14.31
C GLU A 343 -1.34 9.17 14.19
N ALA A 344 -2.23 10.16 14.00
CA ALA A 344 -1.87 11.56 14.01
C ALA A 344 -1.26 12.00 15.35
N ARG A 345 -1.85 11.55 16.46
CA ARG A 345 -1.36 11.81 17.81
C ARG A 345 0.05 11.23 18.01
N TYR A 346 0.29 9.99 17.58
CA TYR A 346 1.62 9.38 17.68
C TYR A 346 2.67 10.14 16.87
N LEU A 347 2.33 10.62 15.67
CA LEU A 347 3.22 11.45 14.85
C LEU A 347 3.54 12.77 15.57
N ILE A 348 2.53 13.49 16.06
CA ILE A 348 2.71 14.75 16.79
C ILE A 348 3.66 14.58 17.97
N LEU A 349 3.40 13.58 18.81
CA LEU A 349 4.20 13.31 20.01
C LEU A 349 5.59 12.82 19.64
N GLY A 350 5.70 11.90 18.66
CA GLY A 350 6.96 11.34 18.15
C GLY A 350 7.95 12.41 17.70
N TYR A 351 7.51 13.37 16.89
CA TYR A 351 8.36 14.49 16.50
C TYR A 351 8.61 15.48 17.65
N GLY A 352 7.65 15.68 18.56
CA GLY A 352 7.80 16.52 19.74
C GLY A 352 8.92 16.06 20.69
N GLN A 353 9.21 14.76 20.73
CA GLN A 353 10.34 14.20 21.49
C GLN A 353 11.70 14.70 20.98
N CYS A 354 11.74 15.07 19.70
CA CYS A 354 12.91 15.54 18.99
C CYS A 354 12.93 17.07 18.84
N LEU A 355 12.11 17.85 19.55
CA LEU A 355 12.28 19.31 19.49
C LEU A 355 13.68 19.67 19.98
N ARG A 356 14.42 20.45 19.20
CA ARG A 356 15.75 20.96 19.57
C ARG A 356 15.97 22.30 18.88
N HIS A 357 16.66 23.22 19.55
CA HIS A 357 16.83 24.60 19.08
C HIS A 357 15.49 25.34 18.85
N GLY A 358 14.40 24.87 19.47
CA GLY A 358 13.04 25.37 19.16
C GLY A 358 12.49 24.88 17.82
N LEU A 359 13.14 23.90 17.17
CA LEU A 359 12.79 23.38 15.86
C LEU A 359 12.42 21.90 15.93
N ILE A 360 11.53 21.50 15.01
CA ILE A 360 11.24 20.10 14.68
C ILE A 360 12.18 19.70 13.53
N PRO A 361 12.80 18.51 13.57
CA PRO A 361 13.72 18.10 12.53
C PRO A 361 13.02 17.93 11.17
N ASN A 362 13.76 18.19 10.09
CA ASN A 362 13.28 17.84 8.75
C ASN A 362 13.38 16.34 8.55
N LEU A 363 14.60 15.79 8.57
CA LEU A 363 14.83 14.35 8.56
C LEU A 363 14.73 13.85 10.01
N LEU A 364 13.79 12.95 10.32
CA LEU A 364 13.65 12.43 11.69
C LEU A 364 14.70 11.39 12.02
N GLY A 365 14.88 10.38 11.15
CA GLY A 365 15.82 9.26 11.33
C GLY A 365 15.84 8.70 12.76
N ASP A 366 14.70 8.16 13.20
CA ASP A 366 14.40 7.65 14.56
C ASP A 366 14.57 8.63 15.74
N GLY A 367 14.94 9.87 15.43
CA GLY A 367 15.29 10.92 16.39
C GLY A 367 16.79 11.04 16.64
N ARG A 368 17.59 9.98 16.48
CA ARG A 368 19.02 9.97 16.86
C ARG A 368 19.94 10.57 15.82
N ILE A 369 19.57 10.46 14.55
CA ILE A 369 20.30 11.05 13.41
C ILE A 369 19.50 12.18 12.75
N ALA A 370 18.61 12.79 13.54
CA ALA A 370 17.72 13.84 13.09
C ALA A 370 18.47 15.09 12.58
N ARG A 371 18.03 15.67 11.45
CA ARG A 371 18.60 16.91 10.87
C ARG A 371 17.69 18.11 11.12
N TYR A 372 18.29 19.20 11.62
CA TYR A 372 17.59 20.42 12.03
C TYR A 372 17.94 21.58 11.08
N ASN A 373 17.74 21.31 9.78
CA ASN A 373 17.94 22.24 8.68
C ASN A 373 16.61 22.77 8.12
N ALA A 374 15.47 22.45 8.75
CA ALA A 374 14.16 23.00 8.42
C ALA A 374 13.70 24.00 9.49
N ARG A 375 13.46 25.24 9.06
CA ARG A 375 12.86 26.29 9.90
C ARG A 375 11.34 26.33 9.79
N ASP A 376 10.77 25.64 8.80
CA ASP A 376 9.32 25.57 8.54
C ASP A 376 8.62 24.40 9.22
N ALA A 377 9.31 23.27 9.41
CA ALA A 377 8.76 22.06 9.99
C ALA A 377 8.09 22.28 11.37
N VAL A 378 8.67 23.12 12.24
CA VAL A 378 8.08 23.44 13.55
C VAL A 378 6.75 24.17 13.42
N TRP A 379 6.61 25.07 12.45
CA TRP A 379 5.38 25.84 12.27
C TRP A 379 4.27 24.98 11.67
N TRP A 380 4.62 24.07 10.75
CA TRP A 380 3.69 23.05 10.28
C TRP A 380 3.24 22.11 11.40
N TRP A 381 4.15 21.70 12.29
CA TRP A 381 3.85 20.89 13.47
C TRP A 381 2.88 21.61 14.42
N LEU A 382 3.18 22.87 14.77
CA LEU A 382 2.31 23.70 15.62
C LEU A 382 0.94 23.96 15.01
N TYR A 383 0.86 24.17 13.71
CA TYR A 383 -0.40 24.32 12.98
C TYR A 383 -1.20 23.01 12.99
N SER A 384 -0.53 21.88 12.71
CA SER A 384 -1.12 20.54 12.73
C SER A 384 -1.72 20.17 14.08
N ILE A 385 -1.10 20.58 15.19
CA ILE A 385 -1.66 20.40 16.54
C ILE A 385 -2.97 21.16 16.70
N GLY A 386 -3.02 22.42 16.25
CA GLY A 386 -4.26 23.21 16.26
C GLY A 386 -5.38 22.54 15.45
N GLU A 387 -5.06 22.02 14.26
CA GLU A 387 -6.02 21.26 13.44
C GLU A 387 -6.44 19.94 14.11
N TYR A 388 -5.52 19.24 14.78
CA TYR A 388 -5.83 18.04 15.56
C TYR A 388 -6.84 18.34 16.67
N ILE A 389 -6.57 19.37 17.48
CA ILE A 389 -7.44 19.81 18.58
C ILE A 389 -8.84 20.17 18.05
N HIS A 390 -8.90 20.79 16.87
CA HIS A 390 -10.16 21.18 16.25
C HIS A 390 -10.98 20.00 15.72
N MET A 391 -10.32 19.00 15.12
CA MET A 391 -10.98 17.93 14.36
C MET A 391 -11.16 16.62 15.15
N ALA A 392 -10.24 16.31 16.07
CA ALA A 392 -10.28 15.08 16.84
C ALA A 392 -11.32 15.15 17.97
N PRO A 393 -12.05 14.05 18.25
CA PRO A 393 -12.87 13.95 19.46
C PRO A 393 -12.00 14.20 20.70
N HIS A 394 -12.43 15.10 21.59
CA HIS A 394 -11.66 15.49 22.77
C HIS A 394 -10.21 15.92 22.45
N GLY A 395 -9.98 16.49 21.26
CA GLY A 395 -8.63 16.73 20.75
C GLY A 395 -7.73 17.62 21.62
N HIS A 396 -8.31 18.46 22.49
CA HIS A 396 -7.54 19.28 23.45
C HIS A 396 -6.77 18.45 24.48
N GLU A 397 -7.19 17.21 24.76
CA GLU A 397 -6.52 16.34 25.72
C GLU A 397 -5.08 15.98 25.31
N ILE A 398 -4.74 16.10 24.03
CA ILE A 398 -3.37 15.88 23.53
C ILE A 398 -2.36 16.83 24.18
N LEU A 399 -2.79 18.02 24.60
CA LEU A 399 -1.92 19.00 25.27
C LEU A 399 -1.36 18.45 26.59
N GLU A 400 -2.13 17.57 27.25
CA GLU A 400 -1.76 16.91 28.49
C GLU A 400 -0.92 15.64 28.28
N ASP A 401 -0.76 15.16 27.05
CA ASP A 401 0.03 13.96 26.80
C ASP A 401 1.51 14.17 27.10
N LYS A 402 2.12 13.10 27.63
CA LYS A 402 3.55 13.08 27.96
C LYS A 402 4.39 12.86 26.72
N VAL A 403 5.31 13.80 26.49
CA VAL A 403 6.36 13.74 25.48
C VAL A 403 7.68 13.39 26.16
N SER A 404 8.18 12.18 25.92
CA SER A 404 9.52 11.74 26.35
C SER A 404 10.59 12.55 25.62
N ARG A 405 11.28 13.46 26.30
CA ARG A 405 12.34 14.24 25.66
C ARG A 405 13.55 13.38 25.37
N LEU A 406 13.72 13.06 24.08
CA LEU A 406 14.92 12.41 23.59
C LEU A 406 16.13 13.34 23.81
N TYR A 407 15.95 14.64 23.60
CA TYR A 407 16.94 15.67 23.91
C TYR A 407 16.35 16.70 24.89
N PRO A 408 16.58 16.56 26.21
CA PRO A 408 16.11 17.53 27.19
C PRO A 408 16.76 18.91 27.03
N THR A 409 18.00 18.95 26.54
CA THR A 409 18.71 20.20 26.21
C THR A 409 19.37 20.09 24.83
N HIS A 410 19.80 21.22 24.28
CA HIS A 410 20.39 21.27 22.92
C HIS A 410 21.64 20.40 22.77
N ASP A 411 22.46 20.33 23.82
CA ASP A 411 23.74 19.62 23.83
C ASP A 411 23.64 18.23 24.47
N SER A 412 22.44 17.81 24.90
CA SER A 412 22.29 16.53 25.57
C SER A 412 22.53 15.35 24.62
N GLN A 413 22.91 14.22 25.20
CA GLN A 413 22.84 12.93 24.53
C GLN A 413 21.39 12.41 24.54
N PRO A 414 21.03 11.52 23.58
CA PRO A 414 19.69 10.94 23.53
C PRO A 414 19.38 10.16 24.81
N GLN A 415 18.25 10.46 25.44
CA GLN A 415 17.79 9.87 26.69
C GLN A 415 16.79 8.72 26.48
N PRO A 416 16.70 7.75 27.41
CA PRO A 416 15.67 6.72 27.35
C PRO A 416 14.26 7.29 27.57
N PRO A 417 13.21 6.63 27.03
CA PRO A 417 11.82 7.08 27.18
C PRO A 417 11.38 7.08 28.64
N GLY A 418 10.58 8.06 29.04
CA GLY A 418 10.07 8.22 30.41
C GLY A 418 11.02 8.91 31.39
N LEU A 419 12.31 9.10 31.06
CA LEU A 419 13.26 9.75 31.97
C LEU A 419 13.03 11.26 32.09
N TYR A 420 12.65 11.90 30.98
CA TYR A 420 12.35 13.33 30.90
C TYR A 420 11.00 13.55 30.21
N ASP A 421 9.92 13.25 30.91
CA ASP A 421 8.57 13.49 30.43
C ASP A 421 8.11 14.91 30.74
N GLN A 422 7.60 15.60 29.73
CA GLN A 422 6.93 16.89 29.87
C GLN A 422 5.61 16.84 29.10
N HIS A 423 4.65 17.67 29.50
CA HIS A 423 3.40 17.77 28.77
C HIS A 423 3.63 18.40 27.39
N LEU A 424 2.83 18.03 26.41
CA LEU A 424 2.93 18.59 25.06
C LEU A 424 2.80 20.13 25.08
N TYR A 425 1.95 20.69 25.94
CA TYR A 425 1.83 22.16 26.05
C TYR A 425 3.15 22.84 26.47
N GLU A 426 3.99 22.19 27.27
CA GLU A 426 5.30 22.69 27.69
C GLU A 426 6.29 22.65 26.54
N VAL A 427 6.25 21.59 25.73
CA VAL A 427 7.07 21.45 24.51
C VAL A 427 6.71 22.53 23.48
N ILE A 428 5.42 22.82 23.33
CA ILE A 428 4.94 23.92 22.48
C ILE A 428 5.45 25.26 23.00
N GLN A 429 5.34 25.50 24.30
CA GLN A 429 5.80 26.74 24.93
C GLN A 429 7.32 26.90 24.78
N GLU A 430 8.09 25.82 24.88
CA GLU A 430 9.53 25.81 24.64
C GLU A 430 9.84 26.29 23.22
N ALA A 431 9.18 25.72 22.19
CA ALA A 431 9.39 26.11 20.80
C ALA A 431 9.14 27.61 20.59
N LEU A 432 8.01 28.14 21.06
CA LEU A 432 7.66 29.55 20.95
C LEU A 432 8.64 30.46 21.68
N THR A 433 9.02 30.07 22.90
CA THR A 433 9.97 30.83 23.72
C THR A 433 11.34 30.93 23.05
N ARG A 434 11.82 29.84 22.43
CA ARG A 434 13.09 29.84 21.70
C ARG A 434 13.07 30.74 20.47
N HIS A 435 11.97 30.75 19.71
CA HIS A 435 11.81 31.69 18.60
C HIS A 435 11.77 33.14 19.09
N ALA A 436 11.02 33.44 20.16
CA ALA A 436 10.95 34.78 20.72
C ALA A 436 12.29 35.29 21.27
N GLN A 437 13.11 34.41 21.84
CA GLN A 437 14.43 34.77 22.35
C GLN A 437 15.46 35.01 21.25
N SER A 438 15.17 34.63 20.00
CA SER A 438 16.14 34.48 18.92
C SER A 438 17.28 33.51 19.26
N LEU A 439 17.69 32.72 18.27
CA LEU A 439 18.73 31.72 18.45
C LEU A 439 19.62 31.68 17.23
N THR A 440 20.93 31.71 17.46
CA THR A 440 21.96 31.38 16.49
C THR A 440 22.63 30.08 16.93
N TYR A 441 22.69 29.10 16.05
CA TYR A 441 23.32 27.81 16.33
C TYR A 441 24.00 27.25 15.09
N ARG A 442 24.92 26.31 15.28
CA ARG A 442 25.54 25.54 14.20
C ARG A 442 24.98 24.11 14.23
N GLU A 443 24.68 23.53 13.07
CA GLU A 443 24.16 22.16 13.01
C GLU A 443 25.12 21.17 13.69
N ARG A 444 24.56 20.29 14.53
CA ARG A 444 25.33 19.25 15.21
C ARG A 444 25.90 18.28 14.18
N GLY A 445 27.21 18.09 14.20
CA GLY A 445 27.90 17.24 13.23
C GLY A 445 28.17 17.92 11.88
N ALA A 446 28.08 19.25 11.81
CA ALA A 446 28.38 20.04 10.62
C ALA A 446 29.69 19.60 9.93
N GLY A 447 29.63 19.51 8.61
CA GLY A 447 30.72 19.04 7.75
C GLY A 447 30.26 17.99 6.74
N TYR A 448 31.22 17.48 5.97
CA TYR A 448 30.99 16.62 4.81
C TYR A 448 30.14 15.38 5.08
N ASN A 449 30.27 14.78 6.27
CA ASN A 449 29.52 13.57 6.64
C ASN A 449 28.03 13.83 6.89
N LEU A 450 27.67 15.06 7.26
CA LEU A 450 26.28 15.47 7.45
C LEU A 450 25.67 15.94 6.13
N ASP A 451 26.43 16.72 5.37
CA ASP A 451 26.04 17.25 4.08
C ASP A 451 27.27 17.44 3.17
N MET A 452 27.34 16.67 2.07
CA MET A 452 28.50 16.65 1.18
C MET A 452 28.54 17.80 0.17
N ASP A 453 27.44 18.56 0.07
CA ASP A 453 27.28 19.62 -0.91
C ASP A 453 27.18 21.01 -0.27
N MET A 454 26.64 21.14 0.94
CA MET A 454 26.52 22.41 1.67
C MET A 454 27.88 23.08 1.95
N SER A 455 27.92 24.42 1.89
CA SER A 455 29.09 25.20 2.31
C SER A 455 29.22 25.26 3.84
N ASP A 456 30.38 25.67 4.36
CA ASP A 456 30.61 25.76 5.81
C ASP A 456 29.64 26.72 6.51
N GLU A 457 29.30 27.82 5.83
CA GLU A 457 28.36 28.86 6.28
C GLU A 457 26.91 28.36 6.30
N GLY A 458 26.57 27.41 5.43
CA GLY A 458 25.22 26.84 5.35
C GLY A 458 24.80 26.11 6.62
N PHE A 459 25.76 25.55 7.38
CA PHE A 459 25.49 24.88 8.65
C PHE A 459 25.17 25.84 9.80
N ASN A 460 25.45 27.14 9.65
CA ASN A 460 25.13 28.15 10.64
C ASN A 460 23.68 28.62 10.43
N ASN A 461 22.85 28.53 11.46
CA ASN A 461 21.45 28.88 11.38
C ASN A 461 21.11 29.98 12.38
N ARG A 462 20.14 30.82 11.99
CA ARG A 462 19.53 31.83 12.84
C ARG A 462 18.01 31.69 12.74
N ILE A 463 17.33 31.83 13.87
CA ILE A 463 15.87 31.95 13.96
C ILE A 463 15.52 33.04 14.96
N GLY A 464 14.38 33.69 14.79
CA GLY A 464 13.94 34.71 15.72
C GLY A 464 12.55 35.25 15.42
N VAL A 465 12.15 36.25 16.20
CA VAL A 465 10.99 37.10 15.98
C VAL A 465 11.49 38.54 15.92
N ASP A 466 11.11 39.26 14.88
CA ASP A 466 11.23 40.70 14.84
C ASP A 466 10.06 41.29 15.66
N PHE A 467 10.37 41.97 16.76
CA PHE A 467 9.35 42.49 17.67
C PHE A 467 8.71 43.80 17.18
N GLU A 468 9.28 44.48 16.19
CA GLU A 468 8.63 45.64 15.57
C GLU A 468 7.45 45.20 14.70
N THR A 469 7.64 44.11 13.95
CA THR A 469 6.63 43.57 13.03
C THR A 469 5.83 42.40 13.60
N GLY A 470 6.36 41.71 14.61
CA GLY A 470 5.88 40.42 15.12
C GLY A 470 6.18 39.24 14.20
N PHE A 471 7.00 39.42 13.15
CA PHE A 471 7.25 38.38 12.16
C PHE A 471 8.38 37.45 12.57
N VAL A 472 8.13 36.16 12.41
CA VAL A 472 9.18 35.15 12.54
C VAL A 472 10.15 35.24 11.37
N TYR A 473 11.43 35.11 11.64
CA TYR A 473 12.49 35.13 10.63
C TYR A 473 13.52 34.02 10.89
N GLY A 474 14.37 33.77 9.90
CA GLY A 474 15.50 32.87 10.06
C GLY A 474 16.16 32.46 8.75
N GLY A 475 17.17 31.61 8.84
CA GLY A 475 18.00 31.19 7.72
C GLY A 475 19.13 32.18 7.38
N ASN A 476 19.83 31.89 6.30
CA ASN A 476 20.80 32.77 5.65
C ASN A 476 20.89 32.45 4.14
N SER A 477 21.66 33.23 3.39
CA SER A 477 21.83 33.08 1.94
C SER A 477 22.50 31.75 1.49
N HIS A 478 23.10 31.01 2.41
CA HIS A 478 23.84 29.76 2.17
C HIS A 478 23.06 28.52 2.62
N ASN A 479 21.81 28.67 3.08
CA ASN A 479 21.01 27.55 3.56
C ASN A 479 19.61 27.46 2.93
N CYS A 480 18.96 26.33 3.21
CA CYS A 480 17.72 25.89 2.58
C CYS A 480 16.66 25.58 3.66
N GLY A 481 16.37 26.55 4.53
CA GLY A 481 15.49 26.33 5.69
C GLY A 481 14.02 26.05 5.37
N THR A 482 13.55 26.36 4.16
CA THR A 482 12.14 26.21 3.75
C THR A 482 11.96 25.08 2.74
N TRP A 483 10.73 24.63 2.48
CA TRP A 483 10.41 23.57 1.52
C TRP A 483 11.01 23.69 0.11
N MET A 484 11.32 24.91 -0.35
CA MET A 484 12.13 25.13 -1.54
C MET A 484 13.61 24.93 -1.20
N ASP A 485 14.01 23.68 -0.89
CA ASP A 485 15.27 23.37 -0.22
C ASP A 485 16.40 22.87 -1.13
N LYS A 486 16.35 23.17 -2.43
CA LYS A 486 17.35 22.64 -3.36
C LYS A 486 18.74 23.23 -3.11
N MET A 487 19.61 22.45 -2.46
CA MET A 487 21.05 22.71 -2.41
C MET A 487 21.71 22.34 -3.74
N GLY A 488 22.46 23.27 -4.33
CA GLY A 488 23.20 23.03 -5.56
C GLY A 488 24.36 22.05 -5.33
N SER A 489 24.55 21.11 -6.26
CA SER A 489 25.54 20.03 -6.14
C SER A 489 26.44 19.85 -7.37
N SER A 490 26.26 20.67 -8.43
CA SER A 490 27.06 20.54 -9.66
C SER A 490 28.31 21.41 -9.61
N ALA A 491 29.46 20.76 -9.44
CA ALA A 491 30.76 21.42 -9.56
C ALA A 491 30.98 21.96 -10.99
N LYS A 492 30.58 21.22 -12.02
CA LYS A 492 30.72 21.63 -13.43
C LYS A 492 29.93 22.89 -13.76
N ALA A 493 28.75 23.05 -13.16
CA ALA A 493 27.92 24.24 -13.34
C ALA A 493 28.32 25.39 -12.38
N GLY A 494 29.30 25.20 -11.49
CA GLY A 494 29.73 26.21 -10.53
C GLY A 494 28.69 26.53 -9.44
N ASN A 495 27.72 25.64 -9.21
CA ASN A 495 26.63 25.84 -8.25
C ASN A 495 26.70 24.93 -7.01
N LYS A 496 27.74 24.10 -6.88
CA LYS A 496 27.94 23.27 -5.70
C LYS A 496 28.01 24.15 -4.43
N GLY A 497 27.20 23.81 -3.42
CA GLY A 497 27.10 24.55 -2.16
C GLY A 497 26.33 25.86 -2.24
N LYS A 498 25.71 26.17 -3.38
CA LYS A 498 24.87 27.36 -3.56
C LYS A 498 23.40 26.94 -3.57
N PRO A 499 22.60 27.36 -2.58
CA PRO A 499 21.15 27.17 -2.60
C PRO A 499 20.54 27.73 -3.89
N GLY A 500 19.62 26.99 -4.52
CA GLY A 500 18.87 27.51 -5.67
C GLY A 500 17.80 28.53 -5.27
N SER A 501 17.31 28.42 -4.03
CA SER A 501 16.20 29.21 -3.50
C SER A 501 16.39 29.45 -2.00
N PRO A 502 17.46 30.15 -1.56
CA PRO A 502 17.54 30.58 -0.18
C PRO A 502 16.36 31.53 0.07
N ARG A 503 15.60 31.22 1.12
CA ARG A 503 14.44 32.00 1.54
C ARG A 503 14.64 32.38 2.99
N ASP A 504 15.73 33.08 3.26
CA ASP A 504 16.05 33.64 4.56
C ASP A 504 15.18 34.87 4.88
N GLY A 505 15.18 35.29 6.15
CA GLY A 505 14.26 36.31 6.64
C GLY A 505 12.85 35.77 6.92
N SER A 506 11.84 36.60 6.72
CA SER A 506 10.44 36.28 7.07
C SER A 506 9.68 35.69 5.87
N ALA A 507 9.74 34.36 5.72
CA ALA A 507 8.98 33.68 4.68
C ALA A 507 7.48 33.71 4.97
N VAL A 508 6.67 33.92 3.93
CA VAL A 508 5.23 34.14 3.99
C VAL A 508 4.51 33.05 4.77
N GLU A 509 4.81 31.77 4.49
CA GLU A 509 4.18 30.65 5.16
C GLU A 509 4.50 30.61 6.66
N LEU A 510 5.70 31.03 7.08
CA LEU A 510 6.06 31.01 8.50
C LEU A 510 5.30 32.07 9.28
N VAL A 511 5.17 33.26 8.69
CA VAL A 511 4.37 34.35 9.27
C VAL A 511 2.91 33.93 9.36
N GLY A 512 2.36 33.33 8.29
CA GLY A 512 0.99 32.83 8.26
C GLY A 512 0.72 31.72 9.29
N LEU A 513 1.61 30.72 9.36
CA LEU A 513 1.51 29.62 10.31
C LEU A 513 1.70 30.10 11.75
N CYS A 514 2.67 30.99 12.01
CA CYS A 514 2.86 31.61 13.32
C CYS A 514 1.57 32.32 13.78
N ARG A 515 0.96 33.13 12.92
CA ARG A 515 -0.33 33.77 13.20
C ARG A 515 -1.43 32.76 13.51
N ALA A 516 -1.54 31.69 12.71
CA ALA A 516 -2.54 30.65 12.93
C ALA A 516 -2.32 29.91 14.25
N THR A 517 -1.06 29.62 14.59
CA THR A 517 -0.64 29.02 15.86
C THR A 517 -1.04 29.88 17.05
N LEU A 518 -0.66 31.15 17.05
CA LEU A 518 -1.01 32.08 18.13
C LEU A 518 -2.54 32.20 18.29
N LYS A 519 -3.28 32.23 17.18
CA LYS A 519 -4.75 32.31 17.22
C LYS A 519 -5.38 31.14 17.95
N TRP A 520 -4.97 29.90 17.68
CA TRP A 520 -5.55 28.74 18.35
C TRP A 520 -5.06 28.62 19.80
N LEU A 521 -3.82 28.99 20.09
CA LEU A 521 -3.28 29.00 21.47
C LEU A 521 -4.02 29.99 22.37
N ILE A 522 -4.28 31.21 21.87
CA ILE A 522 -5.08 32.22 22.61
C ILE A 522 -6.48 31.67 22.91
N LYS A 523 -7.08 30.96 21.95
CA LYS A 523 -8.37 30.31 22.16
C LYS A 523 -8.28 29.21 23.21
N ALA A 524 -7.29 28.32 23.10
CA ALA A 524 -7.08 27.23 24.05
C ALA A 524 -6.80 27.72 25.48
N ASN A 525 -6.06 28.83 25.63
CA ASN A 525 -5.83 29.47 26.92
C ASN A 525 -7.12 30.03 27.52
N LYS A 526 -7.94 30.75 26.72
CA LYS A 526 -9.25 31.25 27.16
C LYS A 526 -10.21 30.15 27.57
N GLU A 527 -10.12 28.98 26.94
CA GLU A 527 -10.91 27.79 27.26
C GLU A 527 -10.32 26.96 28.42
N GLY A 528 -9.15 27.33 28.95
CA GLY A 528 -8.51 26.67 30.09
C GLY A 528 -7.67 25.44 29.75
N TYR A 529 -7.45 25.14 28.46
CA TYR A 529 -6.68 23.98 28.01
C TYR A 529 -5.18 24.26 27.82
N TYR A 530 -4.78 25.53 27.74
CA TYR A 530 -3.38 25.94 27.58
C TYR A 530 -2.98 26.90 28.71
N PRO A 531 -1.98 26.56 29.55
CA PRO A 531 -1.75 27.29 30.80
C PRO A 531 -0.99 28.62 30.64
N TYR A 532 -0.40 28.88 29.47
CA TYR A 532 0.42 30.09 29.26
C TYR A 532 -0.36 31.19 28.53
N ASP A 533 -0.26 32.41 29.06
CA ASP A 533 -0.79 33.64 28.47
C ASP A 533 0.32 34.59 27.96
N ASN A 534 1.59 34.25 28.20
CA ASN A 534 2.75 35.06 27.83
C ASN A 534 3.97 34.21 27.43
N ILE A 535 4.96 34.86 26.82
CA ILE A 535 6.28 34.29 26.51
C ILE A 535 7.34 35.10 27.26
N LYS A 536 8.25 34.42 27.96
CA LYS A 536 9.33 35.07 28.73
C LYS A 536 10.56 35.28 27.85
N ILE A 537 10.93 36.54 27.63
CA ILE A 537 12.09 36.95 26.83
C ILE A 537 13.16 37.51 27.78
N SER A 538 14.43 37.12 27.57
CA SER A 538 15.55 37.74 28.29
C SER A 538 15.79 39.15 27.74
N THR A 539 15.88 40.14 28.62
CA THR A 539 16.07 41.57 28.27
C THR A 539 17.33 41.86 27.45
N SER A 540 18.29 40.94 27.41
CA SER A 540 19.51 41.03 26.59
C SER A 540 19.28 40.91 25.07
N ASN A 541 18.09 40.49 24.63
CA ASN A 541 17.82 40.14 23.22
C ASN A 541 16.81 41.07 22.54
N ILE A 542 16.45 42.19 23.16
CA ILE A 542 15.61 43.23 22.57
C ILE A 542 16.55 44.32 22.04
N HIS A 543 16.98 44.19 20.79
CA HIS A 543 17.78 45.19 20.08
C HIS A 543 17.19 45.47 18.71
#